data_AF-A0A521IMG0-F1
#
_entry.id   AF-A0A521IMG0-F1
#
_cell.length_a   1.000
_cell.length_b   1.000
_cell.length_c   1.000
_cell.angle_alpha   90.00
_cell.angle_beta   90.00
_cell.angle_gamma   90.00
#
_symmetry.space_group_name_H-M   'P 1'
#
loop_
_entity.id
_entity.type
_entity.pdbx_description
1 polymer ?
#
loop_
_entity_poly.entity_id
_entity_poly.type
_entity_poly.pdbx_seq_one_letter_code
_entity_poly.pdbx_strand_id
1 'polypeptide(L)'
;DVLVQECIFDGTDRGIRIKTRRGRGGEITNIHYRSLTMKDNLCPIAVNMYYRPGATDPDLFSLDPQPILDTTPSISNILIEECTAVGATSSAGFIVGLPEEPIRNVRIVRSSFGVSNENVTAIEESEMYDGLPALRERGIRLRNVHLHLEDVKVLGVKEGFVVEEGVTFDS
;
A
#
# COMPACT_ATOMS: atom_id res chain seq x y z
N ASP A 1 15.49 2.11 11.82
CA ASP A 1 15.60 1.05 10.80
C ASP A 1 14.85 -0.18 11.25
N VAL A 2 14.10 -0.79 10.32
CA VAL A 2 13.34 -2.03 10.54
C VAL A 2 13.62 -2.98 9.38
N LEU A 3 13.97 -4.23 9.69
CA LEU A 3 14.11 -5.31 8.72
C LEU A 3 13.13 -6.44 9.07
N VAL A 4 12.37 -6.87 8.09
CA VAL A 4 11.51 -8.05 8.16
C VAL A 4 11.91 -8.95 7.01
N GLN A 5 12.39 -10.15 7.31
CA GLN A 5 12.86 -11.06 6.27
C GLN A 5 12.49 -12.52 6.55
N GLU A 6 12.40 -13.32 5.48
CA GLU A 6 12.25 -14.78 5.55
C GLU A 6 10.99 -15.22 6.33
N CYS A 7 9.90 -14.45 6.20
CA CYS A 7 8.63 -14.74 6.87
C CYS A 7 7.60 -15.32 5.90
N ILE A 8 6.71 -16.13 6.45
CA ILE A 8 5.51 -16.64 5.76
C ILE A 8 4.28 -16.01 6.42
N PHE A 9 3.43 -15.38 5.62
CA PHE A 9 2.13 -14.85 6.02
C PHE A 9 1.04 -15.65 5.31
N ASP A 10 0.46 -16.65 5.98
CA ASP A 10 -0.55 -17.56 5.42
C ASP A 10 -1.93 -17.27 6.02
N GLY A 11 -2.90 -16.89 5.17
CA GLY A 11 -4.29 -16.61 5.56
C GLY A 11 -4.49 -15.37 6.44
N THR A 12 -3.49 -14.49 6.55
CA THR A 12 -3.62 -13.23 7.31
C THR A 12 -4.32 -12.15 6.49
N ASP A 13 -4.96 -11.18 7.14
CA ASP A 13 -5.61 -10.08 6.43
C ASP A 13 -4.65 -9.29 5.50
N ARG A 14 -3.44 -8.99 5.99
CA ARG A 14 -2.37 -8.32 5.22
C ARG A 14 -1.03 -8.98 5.50
N GLY A 15 -0.14 -8.95 4.52
CA GLY A 15 1.27 -9.29 4.68
C GLY A 15 2.05 -8.09 5.22
N ILE A 16 2.49 -7.21 4.32
CA ILE A 16 3.10 -5.93 4.65
C ILE A 16 2.00 -4.92 4.99
N ARG A 17 2.07 -4.29 6.19
CA ARG A 17 1.11 -3.27 6.60
C ARG A 17 1.76 -2.10 7.34
N ILE A 18 1.71 -0.91 6.72
CA ILE A 18 2.05 0.38 7.31
C ILE A 18 0.80 1.25 7.29
N LYS A 19 0.42 1.83 8.42
CA LYS A 19 -0.84 2.57 8.55
C LYS A 19 -0.71 3.81 9.42
N THR A 20 -1.17 4.93 8.90
CA THR A 20 -1.24 6.21 9.59
C THR A 20 -2.40 7.04 9.03
N ARG A 21 -2.56 8.25 9.54
CA ARG A 21 -3.47 9.27 9.03
C ARG A 21 -3.05 10.64 9.54
N ARG A 22 -3.59 11.70 8.95
CA ARG A 22 -3.53 13.07 9.51
C ARG A 22 -3.89 13.05 11.00
N GLY A 23 -3.23 13.89 11.79
CA GLY A 23 -3.41 13.98 13.24
C GLY A 23 -2.50 13.05 14.05
N ARG A 24 -1.81 12.08 13.43
CA ARG A 24 -0.88 11.18 14.14
C ARG A 24 0.56 11.66 14.17
N GLY A 25 0.96 12.47 13.19
CA GLY A 25 2.34 12.91 13.01
C GLY A 25 3.32 11.75 12.90
N GLY A 26 4.59 12.07 13.17
CA GLY A 26 5.67 11.11 13.21
C GLY A 26 6.20 10.72 11.82
N GLU A 27 7.41 10.16 11.85
CA GLU A 27 8.12 9.71 10.67
C GLU A 27 8.19 8.17 10.66
N ILE A 28 7.83 7.58 9.53
CA ILE A 28 7.94 6.15 9.27
C ILE A 28 8.93 5.98 8.13
N THR A 29 10.16 5.61 8.46
CA THR A 29 11.25 5.52 7.47
C THR A 29 12.20 4.35 7.70
N ASN A 30 12.97 4.03 6.67
CA ASN A 30 14.00 2.98 6.64
C ASN A 30 13.45 1.60 7.01
N ILE A 31 12.49 1.14 6.21
CA ILE A 31 11.85 -0.16 6.37
C ILE A 31 12.22 -1.06 5.19
N HIS A 32 12.71 -2.26 5.50
CA HIS A 32 13.09 -3.25 4.52
C HIS A 32 12.31 -4.55 4.74
N TYR A 33 11.58 -4.97 3.71
CA TYR A 33 10.91 -6.26 3.60
C TYR A 33 11.61 -7.12 2.56
N ARG A 34 12.11 -8.30 2.96
CA ARG A 34 12.92 -9.16 2.09
C ARG A 34 12.49 -10.63 2.14
N SER A 35 12.40 -11.29 0.99
CA SER A 35 12.16 -12.74 0.92
C SER A 35 10.89 -13.19 1.67
N LEU A 36 9.81 -12.42 1.53
CA LEU A 36 8.53 -12.73 2.15
C LEU A 36 7.68 -13.63 1.25
N THR A 37 7.07 -14.66 1.83
CA THR A 37 6.02 -15.44 1.18
C THR A 37 4.67 -15.09 1.78
N MET A 38 3.72 -14.70 0.94
CA MET A 38 2.39 -14.25 1.32
C MET A 38 1.37 -15.13 0.58
N LYS A 39 0.42 -15.69 1.31
CA LYS A 39 -0.57 -16.61 0.76
C LYS A 39 -1.95 -16.30 1.29
N ASP A 40 -2.91 -16.20 0.38
CA ASP A 40 -4.34 -16.06 0.67
C ASP A 40 -4.65 -14.87 1.59
N ASN A 41 -3.88 -13.77 1.44
CA ASN A 41 -4.17 -12.51 2.14
C ASN A 41 -5.32 -11.77 1.48
N LEU A 42 -5.99 -10.85 2.19
CA LEU A 42 -6.88 -9.91 1.49
C LEU A 42 -6.05 -8.97 0.60
N CYS A 43 -4.97 -8.41 1.13
CA CYS A 43 -4.06 -7.52 0.42
C CYS A 43 -2.62 -7.71 0.91
N PRO A 44 -1.66 -8.12 0.06
CA PRO A 44 -0.32 -8.46 0.51
C PRO A 44 0.54 -7.23 0.84
N ILE A 45 0.28 -6.08 0.20
CA ILE A 45 0.96 -4.80 0.49
C ILE A 45 -0.08 -3.74 0.83
N ALA A 46 -0.02 -3.19 2.04
CA ALA A 46 -0.86 -2.08 2.46
C ALA A 46 -0.03 -0.96 3.13
N VAL A 47 0.18 0.15 2.41
CA VAL A 47 0.75 1.40 2.93
C VAL A 47 -0.34 2.48 2.83
N ASN A 48 -0.90 2.85 3.97
CA ASN A 48 -2.14 3.61 4.03
C ASN A 48 -2.02 4.85 4.94
N MET A 49 -2.10 6.05 4.34
CA MET A 49 -2.19 7.33 5.06
C MET A 49 -3.64 7.83 5.26
N TYR A 50 -4.65 7.03 4.88
CA TYR A 50 -6.08 7.30 5.04
C TYR A 50 -6.73 6.32 6.05
N TYR A 51 -6.00 5.85 7.06
CA TYR A 51 -6.46 4.79 7.96
C TYR A 51 -7.65 5.22 8.86
N ARG A 52 -8.86 4.75 8.53
CA ARG A 52 -10.13 5.12 9.15
C ARG A 52 -10.33 4.69 10.60
N PRO A 53 -9.93 3.47 11.04
CA PRO A 53 -10.33 2.96 12.35
C PRO A 53 -10.02 3.89 13.51
N GLY A 54 -11.05 4.17 14.33
CA GLY A 54 -10.96 5.07 15.47
C GLY A 54 -10.83 6.56 15.11
N ALA A 55 -11.09 6.96 13.86
CA ALA A 55 -11.28 8.36 13.49
C ALA A 55 -12.78 8.71 13.55
N THR A 56 -13.09 9.92 14.01
CA THR A 56 -14.44 10.48 14.05
C THR A 56 -14.59 11.72 13.17
N ASP A 57 -13.47 12.34 12.81
CA ASP A 57 -13.41 13.54 12.00
C ASP A 57 -13.24 13.15 10.52
N PRO A 58 -14.22 13.44 9.64
CA PRO A 58 -14.14 13.13 8.22
C PRO A 58 -13.09 13.97 7.48
N ASP A 59 -12.72 15.16 7.99
CA ASP A 59 -11.79 16.06 7.32
C ASP A 59 -10.37 15.46 7.26
N LEU A 60 -10.07 14.49 8.14
CA LEU A 60 -8.83 13.71 8.10
C LEU A 60 -8.61 12.98 6.77
N PHE A 61 -9.68 12.70 6.03
CA PHE A 61 -9.69 11.93 4.79
C PHE A 61 -9.93 12.80 3.54
N SER A 62 -9.76 14.12 3.64
CA SER A 62 -9.82 15.01 2.48
C SER A 62 -8.80 14.60 1.41
N LEU A 63 -9.22 14.70 0.14
CA LEU A 63 -8.37 14.53 -1.03
C LEU A 63 -7.66 15.83 -1.44
N ASP A 64 -8.06 16.97 -0.87
CA ASP A 64 -7.40 18.25 -1.10
C ASP A 64 -6.13 18.36 -0.22
N PRO A 65 -5.05 18.98 -0.73
CA PRO A 65 -3.88 19.30 0.06
C PRO A 65 -4.23 20.09 1.32
N GLN A 66 -3.70 19.66 2.46
CA GLN A 66 -3.82 20.37 3.74
C GLN A 66 -2.49 21.04 4.13
N PRO A 67 -2.50 22.03 5.04
CA PRO A 67 -1.27 22.55 5.62
C PRO A 67 -0.46 21.42 6.28
N ILE A 68 0.85 21.41 6.04
CA ILE A 68 1.76 20.49 6.73
C ILE A 68 1.94 20.98 8.17
N LEU A 69 1.65 20.10 9.14
CA LEU A 69 1.77 20.34 10.58
C LEU A 69 2.63 19.25 11.22
N ASP A 70 3.01 19.41 12.49
CA ASP A 70 3.71 18.37 13.26
C ASP A 70 2.90 17.06 13.39
N THR A 71 1.59 17.14 13.14
CA THR A 71 0.66 16.01 13.13
C THR A 71 0.40 15.45 11.73
N THR A 72 1.06 15.97 10.69
CA THR A 72 1.11 15.38 9.35
C THR A 72 2.15 14.26 9.37
N PRO A 73 1.75 12.99 9.19
CA PRO A 73 2.71 11.89 9.16
C PRO A 73 3.51 11.89 7.87
N SER A 74 4.75 11.41 7.91
CA SER A 74 5.57 11.16 6.73
C SER A 74 5.93 9.67 6.61
N ILE A 75 5.97 9.18 5.36
CA ILE A 75 6.42 7.82 5.04
C ILE A 75 7.48 7.91 3.94
N SER A 76 8.65 7.33 4.19
CA SER A 76 9.73 7.32 3.19
C SER A 76 10.62 6.08 3.28
N ASN A 77 11.45 5.84 2.26
CA ASN A 77 12.51 4.83 2.26
C ASN A 77 12.01 3.42 2.62
N ILE A 78 11.10 2.91 1.77
CA ILE A 78 10.58 1.54 1.89
C ILE A 78 11.22 0.70 0.79
N LEU A 79 11.88 -0.39 1.16
CA LEU A 79 12.36 -1.40 0.22
C LEU A 79 11.56 -2.69 0.40
N ILE A 80 10.96 -3.18 -0.68
CA ILE A 80 10.29 -4.48 -0.76
C ILE A 80 11.03 -5.27 -1.85
N GLU A 81 11.80 -6.28 -1.46
CA GLU A 81 12.55 -7.09 -2.42
C GLU A 81 12.34 -8.59 -2.25
N GLU A 82 12.36 -9.33 -3.36
CA GLU A 82 12.29 -10.80 -3.38
C GLU A 82 11.03 -11.34 -2.70
N CYS A 83 9.93 -10.59 -2.73
CA CYS A 83 8.67 -10.95 -2.10
C CYS A 83 7.70 -11.60 -3.10
N THR A 84 7.00 -12.64 -2.67
CA THR A 84 5.98 -13.33 -3.48
C THR A 84 4.67 -13.40 -2.72
N ALA A 85 3.59 -12.93 -3.34
CA ALA A 85 2.24 -13.13 -2.87
C ALA A 85 1.43 -13.95 -3.88
N VAL A 86 0.66 -14.92 -3.41
CA VAL A 86 -0.27 -15.71 -4.23
C VAL A 86 -1.64 -15.78 -3.56
N GLY A 87 -2.69 -15.79 -4.38
CA GLY A 87 -4.06 -15.96 -3.88
C GLY A 87 -4.63 -14.74 -3.16
N ALA A 88 -4.10 -13.53 -3.38
CA ALA A 88 -4.66 -12.34 -2.74
C ALA A 88 -6.13 -12.15 -3.13
N THR A 89 -7.05 -11.98 -2.18
CA THR A 89 -8.49 -12.08 -2.47
C THR A 89 -9.17 -10.73 -2.72
N SER A 90 -8.61 -9.62 -2.24
CA SER A 90 -9.15 -8.27 -2.45
C SER A 90 -8.37 -7.49 -3.52
N SER A 91 -7.06 -7.30 -3.35
CA SER A 91 -6.19 -6.66 -4.36
C SER A 91 -4.74 -7.09 -4.24
N ALA A 92 -3.95 -6.80 -5.28
CA ALA A 92 -2.52 -7.03 -5.31
C ALA A 92 -1.74 -6.08 -4.39
N GLY A 93 -2.31 -4.92 -4.04
CA GLY A 93 -1.65 -3.95 -3.17
C GLY A 93 -2.38 -2.63 -3.06
N PHE A 94 -2.02 -1.86 -2.04
CA PHE A 94 -2.58 -0.56 -1.72
C PHE A 94 -1.46 0.34 -1.18
N ILE A 95 -1.07 1.37 -1.92
CA ILE A 95 -0.03 2.33 -1.54
C ILE A 95 -0.58 3.74 -1.80
N VAL A 96 -1.07 4.38 -0.73
CA VAL A 96 -1.78 5.65 -0.82
C VAL A 96 -1.21 6.64 0.19
N GLY A 97 -0.59 7.69 -0.34
CA GLY A 97 -0.05 8.83 0.40
C GLY A 97 -0.99 10.03 0.44
N LEU A 98 -0.62 11.04 1.23
CA LEU A 98 -1.33 12.31 1.29
C LEU A 98 -0.91 13.23 0.13
N PRO A 99 -1.80 14.09 -0.38
CA PRO A 99 -1.47 15.03 -1.45
C PRO A 99 -0.43 16.09 -1.02
N GLU A 100 -0.44 16.52 0.25
CA GLU A 100 0.56 17.45 0.79
C GLU A 100 1.87 16.78 1.24
N GLU A 101 1.86 15.47 1.49
CA GLU A 101 3.03 14.69 1.91
C GLU A 101 3.01 13.31 1.22
N PRO A 102 3.36 13.24 -0.08
CA PRO A 102 3.44 11.99 -0.83
C PRO A 102 4.42 11.00 -0.19
N ILE A 103 4.15 9.70 -0.32
CA ILE A 103 5.09 8.65 0.13
C ILE A 103 6.33 8.69 -0.78
N ARG A 104 7.54 8.77 -0.21
CA ARG A 104 8.77 8.97 -0.99
C ARG A 104 9.67 7.74 -0.98
N ASN A 105 10.39 7.50 -2.08
CA ASN A 105 11.41 6.45 -2.18
C ASN A 105 10.88 5.06 -1.79
N VAL A 106 9.79 4.63 -2.44
CA VAL A 106 9.30 3.25 -2.36
C VAL A 106 9.97 2.45 -3.47
N ARG A 107 10.71 1.40 -3.14
CA ARG A 107 11.36 0.52 -4.12
C ARG A 107 10.76 -0.87 -4.00
N ILE A 108 10.21 -1.39 -5.10
CA ILE A 108 9.74 -2.77 -5.18
C ILE A 108 10.56 -3.48 -6.25
N VAL A 109 11.27 -4.52 -5.85
CA VAL A 109 12.30 -5.16 -6.68
C VAL A 109 12.14 -6.68 -6.68
N ARG A 110 12.26 -7.33 -7.84
CA ARG A 110 12.25 -8.80 -8.02
C ARG A 110 11.12 -9.48 -7.27
N SER A 111 9.90 -8.94 -7.38
CA SER A 111 8.75 -9.36 -6.57
C SER A 111 7.53 -9.68 -7.42
N SER A 112 6.65 -10.55 -6.93
CA SER A 112 5.41 -10.91 -7.64
C SER A 112 4.19 -10.93 -6.72
N PHE A 113 3.07 -10.40 -7.20
CA PHE A 113 1.83 -10.27 -6.43
C PHE A 113 0.65 -10.79 -7.26
N GLY A 114 0.16 -11.98 -6.91
CA GLY A 114 -0.94 -12.65 -7.59
C GLY A 114 -2.25 -12.51 -6.85
N VAL A 115 -3.29 -12.08 -7.59
CA VAL A 115 -4.67 -12.00 -7.12
C VAL A 115 -5.41 -13.28 -7.50
N SER A 116 -6.25 -13.78 -6.59
CA SER A 116 -7.10 -14.93 -6.83
C SER A 116 -8.24 -14.59 -7.81
N ASN A 117 -8.60 -15.55 -8.65
CA ASN A 117 -9.83 -15.50 -9.46
C ASN A 117 -11.02 -16.18 -8.75
N GLU A 118 -10.77 -16.84 -7.63
CA GLU A 118 -11.75 -17.60 -6.84
C GLU A 118 -11.84 -17.04 -5.42
N ASN A 119 -13.01 -17.15 -4.78
CA ASN A 119 -13.22 -16.70 -3.40
C ASN A 119 -12.81 -15.23 -3.15
N VAL A 120 -13.03 -14.36 -4.14
CA VAL A 120 -12.63 -12.96 -4.07
C VAL A 120 -13.47 -12.17 -3.05
N THR A 121 -12.81 -11.28 -2.33
CA THR A 121 -13.44 -10.32 -1.41
C THR A 121 -13.66 -8.99 -2.14
N ALA A 122 -14.53 -8.11 -1.66
CA ALA A 122 -14.71 -6.78 -2.24
C ALA A 122 -13.37 -5.99 -2.24
N ILE A 123 -13.16 -5.11 -3.23
CA ILE A 123 -11.90 -4.38 -3.42
C ILE A 123 -11.66 -3.39 -2.27
N GLU A 124 -12.74 -2.82 -1.75
CA GLU A 124 -12.81 -1.90 -0.63
C GLU A 124 -12.25 -2.53 0.65
N GLU A 125 -12.28 -3.86 0.77
CA GLU A 125 -11.70 -4.59 1.90
C GLU A 125 -10.17 -4.71 1.84
N SER A 126 -9.51 -4.16 0.81
CA SER A 126 -8.05 -4.13 0.71
C SER A 126 -7.43 -3.33 1.86
N GLU A 127 -8.05 -2.22 2.24
CA GLU A 127 -7.71 -1.50 3.45
C GLU A 127 -8.91 -0.79 4.08
N MET A 128 -8.83 -0.58 5.39
CA MET A 128 -9.78 0.19 6.19
C MET A 128 -9.55 1.69 5.98
N TYR A 129 -9.74 2.18 4.76
CA TYR A 129 -9.61 3.59 4.41
C TYR A 129 -10.97 4.32 4.45
N ASP A 130 -10.93 5.64 4.32
CA ASP A 130 -12.09 6.48 4.02
C ASP A 130 -11.70 7.58 3.00
N GLY A 131 -12.68 8.23 2.39
CA GLY A 131 -12.50 9.39 1.51
C GLY A 131 -11.93 9.13 0.12
N LEU A 132 -11.48 7.92 -0.20
CA LEU A 132 -10.92 7.59 -1.52
C LEU A 132 -12.00 7.18 -2.53
N PRO A 133 -11.82 7.48 -3.84
CA PRO A 133 -12.72 7.01 -4.90
C PRO A 133 -12.82 5.49 -4.97
N ALA A 134 -13.98 4.99 -5.39
CA ALA A 134 -14.21 3.58 -5.65
C ALA A 134 -13.40 3.09 -6.86
N LEU A 135 -12.95 1.83 -6.79
CA LEU A 135 -12.18 1.18 -7.85
C LEU A 135 -12.91 -0.02 -8.43
N ARG A 136 -12.53 -0.41 -9.64
CA ARG A 136 -13.02 -1.64 -10.30
C ARG A 136 -11.93 -2.68 -10.53
N GLU A 137 -10.67 -2.27 -10.41
CA GLU A 137 -9.50 -3.09 -10.72
C GLU A 137 -8.79 -3.51 -9.43
N ARG A 138 -8.24 -4.72 -9.43
CA ARG A 138 -7.61 -5.37 -8.26
C ARG A 138 -6.09 -5.30 -8.27
N GLY A 139 -5.50 -4.50 -9.17
CA GLY A 139 -4.06 -4.26 -9.21
C GLY A 139 -3.55 -3.54 -7.96
N ILE A 140 -2.28 -3.14 -7.98
CA ILE A 140 -1.70 -2.32 -6.91
C ILE A 140 -2.24 -0.90 -7.06
N ARG A 141 -3.06 -0.43 -6.12
CA ARG A 141 -3.51 0.97 -6.08
C ARG A 141 -2.36 1.88 -5.67
N LEU A 142 -2.09 2.90 -6.48
CA LEU A 142 -1.04 3.89 -6.26
C LEU A 142 -1.65 5.30 -6.27
N ARG A 143 -1.40 6.08 -5.22
CA ARG A 143 -1.78 7.50 -5.15
C ARG A 143 -0.78 8.27 -4.28
N ASN A 144 -0.36 9.45 -4.73
CA ASN A 144 0.58 10.32 -4.02
C ASN A 144 1.82 9.55 -3.53
N VAL A 145 2.54 8.93 -4.46
CA VAL A 145 3.69 8.07 -4.15
C VAL A 145 4.76 8.19 -5.22
N HIS A 146 6.01 8.29 -4.79
CA HIS A 146 7.18 8.20 -5.65
C HIS A 146 7.79 6.81 -5.50
N LEU A 147 7.83 6.05 -6.59
CA LEU A 147 8.24 4.65 -6.56
C LEU A 147 9.15 4.23 -7.72
N HIS A 148 10.02 3.27 -7.42
CA HIS A 148 10.83 2.55 -8.41
C HIS A 148 10.41 1.08 -8.44
N LEU A 149 10.24 0.55 -9.66
CA LEU A 149 9.84 -0.82 -9.91
C LEU A 149 10.90 -1.50 -10.79
N GLU A 150 11.45 -2.61 -10.30
CA GLU A 150 12.43 -3.42 -11.03
C GLU A 150 12.00 -4.89 -10.95
N ASP A 151 11.74 -5.53 -12.08
CA ASP A 151 11.30 -6.94 -12.14
C ASP A 151 10.07 -7.25 -11.26
N VAL A 152 9.06 -6.38 -11.30
CA VAL A 152 7.81 -6.55 -10.55
C VAL A 152 6.71 -7.12 -11.44
N LYS A 153 6.05 -8.19 -10.97
CA LYS A 153 4.93 -8.84 -11.68
C LYS A 153 3.65 -8.75 -10.87
N VAL A 154 2.57 -8.29 -11.48
CA VAL A 154 1.23 -8.38 -10.90
C VAL A 154 0.40 -9.33 -11.76
N LEU A 155 -0.16 -10.36 -11.14
CA LEU A 155 -0.77 -11.50 -11.82
C LEU A 155 -2.24 -11.66 -11.43
N GLY A 156 -3.04 -12.27 -12.32
CA GLY A 156 -4.47 -12.52 -12.05
C GLY A 156 -5.36 -11.29 -12.13
N VAL A 157 -4.86 -10.19 -12.71
CA VAL A 157 -5.61 -8.93 -12.90
C VAL A 157 -5.45 -8.43 -14.32
N LYS A 158 -6.42 -7.63 -14.77
CA LYS A 158 -6.34 -6.94 -16.06
C LYS A 158 -5.34 -5.79 -16.02
N GLU A 159 -5.45 -4.95 -15.00
CA GLU A 159 -4.56 -3.82 -14.76
C GLU A 159 -3.66 -4.12 -13.56
N GLY A 160 -2.34 -4.25 -13.79
CA GLY A 160 -1.38 -4.57 -12.72
C GLY A 160 -1.18 -3.42 -11.73
N PHE A 161 -1.25 -2.19 -12.20
CA PHE A 161 -1.09 -0.98 -11.41
C PHE A 161 -2.27 -0.05 -11.67
N VAL A 162 -2.99 0.30 -10.61
CA VAL A 162 -4.09 1.26 -10.65
C VAL A 162 -3.52 2.61 -10.24
N VAL A 163 -3.04 3.35 -11.23
CA VAL A 163 -2.36 4.64 -11.05
C VAL A 163 -3.36 5.78 -10.93
N GLU A 164 -3.38 6.45 -9.77
CA GLU A 164 -4.16 7.65 -9.52
C GLU A 164 -3.26 8.91 -9.49
N GLU A 165 -3.76 10.02 -8.95
CA GLU A 165 -3.06 11.30 -8.83
C GLU A 165 -1.78 11.21 -8.00
N GLY A 166 -0.79 12.05 -8.32
CA GLY A 166 0.43 12.22 -7.53
C GLY A 166 1.40 11.04 -7.56
N VAL A 167 1.26 10.12 -8.53
CA VAL A 167 2.19 9.00 -8.70
C VAL A 167 3.35 9.40 -9.61
N THR A 168 4.58 9.13 -9.16
CA THR A 168 5.80 9.33 -9.96
C THR A 168 6.61 8.04 -9.98
N PHE A 169 7.00 7.59 -11.16
CA PHE A 169 7.89 6.45 -11.33
C PHE A 169 9.32 6.92 -11.57
N ASP A 170 10.25 6.46 -10.75
CA ASP A 170 11.68 6.70 -10.95
C ASP A 170 12.21 5.77 -12.05
N SER A 171 13.00 6.35 -12.97
CA SER A 171 13.67 5.63 -14.07
C SER A 171 14.74 4.67 -13.58
#